data_AF-A0A2P5AGR4-F1
#
_entry.id   AF-A0A2P5AGR4-F1
#
_cell.length_a   1.000
_cell.length_b   1.000
_cell.length_c   1.000
_cell.angle_alpha   90.00
_cell.angle_beta   90.00
_cell.angle_gamma   90.00
#
_symmetry.space_group_name_H-M   'P 1'
#
loop_
_entity.id
_entity.type
_entity.pdbx_description
1 polymer ?
#
loop_
_entity_poly.entity_id
_entity_poly.type
_entity_poly.pdbx_seq_one_letter_code
_entity_poly.pdbx_strand_id
1 'polypeptide(L)'
;MFGPDKCVSTNKVHFILKHKYPKNWKYVEHHLNNPLSVLSDKLTHVYTALLTPDNELRLLVDDEEKKKATFLSLEDFEPPLIPAKPISDPNDKKPEDWEGRT
;
A
#
# COMPACT_ATOMS: atom_id res chain seq x y z
N MET A 1 1.86 4.96 -11.23
CA MET A 1 1.05 4.48 -12.38
C MET A 1 -0.36 4.21 -11.87
N PHE A 2 -1.38 4.66 -12.60
CA PHE A 2 -2.78 4.41 -12.25
C PHE A 2 -3.59 4.13 -13.54
N GLY A 3 -4.47 3.14 -13.49
CA GLY A 3 -5.42 2.87 -14.59
C GLY A 3 -5.84 1.40 -14.69
N PRO A 4 -6.90 1.12 -15.48
CA PRO A 4 -7.35 -0.24 -15.77
C PRO A 4 -6.34 -1.01 -16.64
N ASP A 5 -6.04 -2.25 -16.26
CA ASP A 5 -5.31 -3.21 -17.08
C ASP A 5 -6.10 -4.52 -17.16
N LYS A 6 -6.36 -4.96 -18.40
CA LYS A 6 -7.16 -6.14 -18.70
C LYS A 6 -6.42 -7.02 -19.69
N CYS A 7 -5.95 -8.15 -19.18
CA CYS A 7 -5.39 -9.27 -19.93
C CYS A 7 -6.29 -10.51 -19.73
N VAL A 8 -6.10 -11.55 -20.55
CA VAL A 8 -6.88 -12.80 -20.50
C VAL A 8 -6.91 -13.42 -19.11
N SER A 9 -5.81 -13.31 -18.35
CA SER A 9 -5.67 -13.87 -17.00
C SER A 9 -5.81 -12.85 -15.87
N THR A 10 -5.72 -11.55 -16.14
CA THR A 10 -5.69 -10.51 -15.11
C THR A 10 -6.60 -9.36 -15.46
N ASN A 11 -7.52 -9.01 -14.55
CA ASN A 11 -8.43 -7.90 -14.73
C ASN A 11 -8.39 -7.02 -13.47
N LYS A 12 -7.58 -5.95 -13.48
CA LYS A 12 -7.44 -5.08 -12.32
C LYS A 12 -7.12 -3.62 -12.69
N VAL A 13 -7.60 -2.70 -11.86
CA VAL A 13 -7.21 -1.29 -11.86
C VAL A 13 -5.94 -1.17 -11.02
N HIS A 14 -4.83 -0.89 -11.69
CA HIS A 14 -3.55 -0.71 -11.05
C HIS A 14 -3.49 0.62 -10.33
N PHE A 15 -2.94 0.61 -9.12
CA PHE A 15 -2.38 1.78 -8.49
C PHE A 15 -0.99 1.40 -7.97
N ILE A 16 0.04 2.07 -8.49
CA ILE A 16 1.45 1.82 -8.16
C ILE A 16 2.08 3.15 -7.79
N LEU A 17 2.61 3.24 -6.57
CA LEU A 17 3.34 4.39 -6.08
C LEU A 17 4.83 4.06 -6.05
N LYS A 18 5.63 4.82 -6.80
CA LYS A 18 7.08 4.74 -6.74
C LYS A 18 7.59 5.70 -5.68
N HIS A 19 8.12 5.17 -4.59
CA HIS A 19 8.57 5.96 -3.45
C HIS A 19 10.08 5.77 -3.22
N LYS A 20 10.78 6.86 -2.91
CA LYS A 20 12.21 6.84 -2.60
C LYS A 20 12.39 6.64 -1.10
N TYR A 21 13.01 5.54 -0.70
CA TYR A 21 13.24 5.30 0.70
C TYR A 21 14.36 6.25 1.22
N PRO A 22 14.11 7.04 2.28
CA PRO A 22 15.03 8.11 2.68
C PRO A 22 16.35 7.60 3.26
N LYS A 23 16.40 6.38 3.82
CA LYS A 23 17.63 5.87 4.45
C LYS A 23 18.67 5.34 3.47
N ASN A 24 18.24 4.72 2.37
CA ASN A 24 19.13 4.08 1.40
C ASN A 24 18.99 4.63 -0.02
N TRP A 25 18.11 5.63 -0.21
CA TRP A 25 17.87 6.33 -1.46
C TRP A 25 17.42 5.45 -2.64
N LYS A 26 17.02 4.21 -2.36
CA LYS A 26 16.49 3.29 -3.37
C LYS A 26 15.03 3.60 -3.64
N TYR A 27 14.63 3.46 -4.90
CA TYR A 27 13.23 3.53 -5.29
C TYR A 27 12.59 2.15 -5.14
N VAL A 28 11.40 2.11 -4.55
CA VAL A 28 10.58 0.92 -4.43
C VAL A 28 9.21 1.24 -5.01
N GLU A 29 8.66 0.28 -5.75
CA GLU A 29 7.31 0.36 -6.30
C GLU A 29 6.37 -0.37 -5.35
N HIS A 30 5.41 0.38 -4.81
CA HIS A 30 4.41 -0.11 -3.88
C HIS A 30 3.11 -0.33 -4.64
N HIS A 31 2.65 -1.57 -4.69
CA HIS A 31 1.45 -1.97 -5.42
C HIS A 31 0.27 -2.04 -4.48
N LEU A 32 -0.88 -1.47 -4.86
CA LEU A 32 -2.09 -1.57 -4.07
C LEU A 32 -2.58 -3.03 -3.99
N ASN A 33 -2.80 -3.51 -2.76
CA ASN A 33 -3.38 -4.81 -2.48
C ASN A 33 -4.89 -4.81 -2.72
N ASN A 34 -5.42 -5.97 -3.10
CA ASN A 34 -6.83 -6.18 -3.44
C ASN A 34 -7.37 -5.09 -4.39
N PRO A 35 -6.78 -4.93 -5.58
CA PRO A 35 -7.17 -3.89 -6.52
C PRO A 35 -8.61 -4.11 -7.03
N LEU A 36 -9.24 -3.04 -7.48
CA LEU A 36 -10.56 -3.09 -8.11
C LEU A 36 -10.47 -3.85 -9.44
N SER A 37 -11.51 -4.61 -9.79
CA SER A 37 -11.62 -5.20 -11.13
C SER A 37 -12.02 -4.14 -12.16
N VAL A 38 -11.55 -4.26 -13.40
CA VAL A 38 -12.01 -3.37 -14.49
C VAL A 38 -13.44 -3.75 -14.85
N LEU A 39 -14.28 -2.73 -15.04
CA LEU A 39 -15.63 -2.90 -15.56
C LEU A 39 -15.59 -3.54 -16.96
N SER A 40 -16.45 -4.53 -17.18
CA SER A 40 -16.36 -5.44 -18.32
C SER A 40 -17.29 -5.11 -19.48
N ASP A 41 -18.09 -4.06 -19.36
CA ASP A 41 -19.02 -3.63 -20.40
C ASP A 41 -18.31 -2.85 -21.54
N LYS A 42 -19.10 -2.32 -22.47
CA LYS A 42 -18.59 -1.59 -23.67
C LYS A 42 -18.74 -0.07 -23.54
N LEU A 43 -19.10 0.44 -22.37
CA LEU A 43 -19.27 1.86 -22.10
C LEU A 43 -17.91 2.50 -21.75
N THR A 44 -17.90 3.83 -21.83
CA THR A 44 -16.75 4.60 -21.37
C THR A 44 -16.88 4.83 -19.87
N HIS A 45 -15.85 4.45 -19.12
CA HIS A 45 -15.77 4.65 -17.67
C HIS A 45 -14.64 5.60 -17.32
N VAL A 46 -14.84 6.39 -16.26
CA VAL A 46 -13.84 7.30 -15.71
C VAL A 46 -13.30 6.71 -14.41
N TYR A 47 -11.98 6.53 -14.35
CA TYR A 47 -11.28 6.09 -13.15
C TYR A 47 -10.58 7.29 -12.53
N THR A 48 -10.83 7.54 -11.25
CA THR A 48 -10.24 8.68 -10.51
C THR A 48 -9.47 8.16 -9.30
N ALA A 49 -8.24 8.63 -9.12
CA ALA A 49 -7.45 8.39 -7.92
C ALA A 49 -7.24 9.73 -7.18
N LEU A 50 -7.82 9.84 -5.99
CA LEU A 50 -7.60 10.98 -5.09
C LEU A 50 -6.51 10.61 -4.10
N LEU A 51 -5.41 11.37 -4.14
CA LEU A 51 -4.36 11.33 -3.13
C LEU A 51 -4.47 12.58 -2.27
N THR A 52 -4.61 12.41 -0.97
CA THR A 52 -4.81 13.50 -0.03
C THR A 52 -3.60 13.65 0.91
N PRO A 53 -3.32 14.86 1.42
CA PRO A 53 -2.16 15.11 2.30
C PRO A 53 -2.21 14.37 3.65
N ASP A 54 -3.37 13.86 4.04
CA ASP A 54 -3.58 13.00 5.23
C ASP A 54 -3.12 11.54 5.02
N ASN A 55 -2.47 11.26 3.90
CA ASN A 55 -1.96 9.94 3.50
C ASN A 55 -3.06 8.92 3.16
N GLU A 56 -4.21 9.39 2.68
CA GLU A 56 -5.25 8.53 2.14
C GLU A 56 -5.21 8.46 0.60
N LEU A 57 -5.62 7.31 0.08
CA LEU A 57 -5.90 7.04 -1.32
C LEU A 57 -7.37 6.64 -1.45
N ARG A 58 -8.13 7.38 -2.26
CA ARG A 58 -9.50 7.02 -2.63
C ARG A 58 -9.56 6.74 -4.13
N LEU A 59 -10.10 5.59 -4.49
CA LEU A 59 -10.33 5.19 -5.88
C LEU A 59 -11.81 5.25 -6.19
N LEU A 60 -12.16 6.06 -7.19
CA LEU A 60 -13.50 6.23 -7.68
C LEU A 60 -13.61 5.67 -9.09
N VAL A 61 -14.77 5.12 -9.41
CA VAL A 61 -15.17 4.72 -10.75
C VAL A 61 -16.50 5.39 -11.05
N ASP A 62 -16.55 6.19 -12.11
CA ASP A 62 -17.72 6.99 -12.48
C ASP A 62 -18.23 7.87 -11.32
N ASP A 63 -17.30 8.53 -10.63
CA ASP A 63 -17.54 9.40 -9.47
C ASP A 63 -18.06 8.69 -8.20
N GLU A 64 -18.17 7.36 -8.22
CA GLU A 64 -18.49 6.57 -7.04
C GLU A 64 -17.23 6.00 -6.38
N GLU A 65 -17.05 6.22 -5.07
CA GLU A 65 -15.96 5.60 -4.32
C GLU A 65 -16.13 4.08 -4.25
N LYS A 66 -15.14 3.35 -4.76
CA LYS A 66 -15.11 1.89 -4.75
C LYS A 66 -14.06 1.32 -3.82
N LYS A 67 -12.99 2.07 -3.52
CA LYS A 67 -11.94 1.63 -2.61
C LYS A 67 -11.30 2.81 -1.89
N LYS A 68 -10.98 2.57 -0.63
CA LYS A 68 -10.17 3.45 0.22
C LYS A 68 -8.97 2.66 0.74
N ALA A 69 -7.81 3.31 0.79
CA ALA A 69 -6.57 2.76 1.31
C ALA A 69 -5.77 3.88 1.99
N THR A 70 -4.85 3.54 2.88
CA THR A 70 -3.92 4.50 3.47
C THR A 70 -2.48 4.09 3.21
N PHE A 71 -1.64 5.06 2.86
CA PHE A 71 -0.21 4.84 2.68
C PHE A 71 0.51 4.44 3.98
N LEU A 72 -0.16 4.60 5.12
CA LEU A 72 0.38 4.25 6.43
C LEU A 72 0.03 2.82 6.86
N SER A 73 -0.79 2.10 6.10
CA SER A 73 -1.15 0.72 6.37
C SER A 73 -0.03 -0.23 5.94
N LEU A 74 0.14 -1.31 6.70
CA LEU A 74 1.02 -2.42 6.33
C LEU A 74 0.34 -3.41 5.36
N GLU A 75 -0.97 -3.30 5.18
CA GLU A 75 -1.79 -4.28 4.45
C GLU A 75 -2.28 -3.76 3.11
N ASP A 76 -2.38 -2.43 2.94
CA ASP A 76 -2.94 -1.83 1.73
C ASP A 76 -1.98 -1.86 0.54
N PHE A 77 -0.67 -1.98 0.79
CA PHE A 77 0.35 -1.96 -0.25
C PHE A 77 1.36 -3.08 -0.08
N GLU A 78 1.79 -3.66 -1.20
CA GLU A 78 2.86 -4.66 -1.26
C GLU A 78 3.99 -4.16 -2.18
N PRO A 79 5.23 -4.01 -1.67
CA PRO A 79 5.58 -4.00 -0.25
C PRO A 79 4.95 -2.78 0.46
N PRO A 80 4.83 -2.78 1.80
CA PRO A 80 4.32 -1.63 2.54
C PRO A 80 5.27 -0.42 2.43
N LEU A 81 4.72 0.79 2.49
CA LEU A 81 5.51 2.03 2.45
C LEU A 81 6.22 2.29 3.77
N ILE A 82 5.56 1.95 4.89
CA ILE A 82 6.14 2.05 6.21
C ILE A 82 6.90 0.75 6.51
N PRO A 83 8.15 0.82 7.02
CA PRO A 83 8.83 -0.36 7.50
C PRO A 83 8.04 -1.05 8.62
N ALA A 84 8.06 -2.38 8.65
CA ALA A 84 7.48 -3.16 9.73
C ALA A 84 8.08 -2.74 11.08
N LYS A 85 7.29 -2.88 12.15
CA LYS A 85 7.77 -2.62 13.52
C LYS A 85 8.97 -3.54 13.82
N PRO A 86 9.98 -3.05 14.56
CA PRO A 86 11.05 -3.91 15.03
C PRO A 86 10.47 -5.07 15.84
N ILE A 87 10.82 -6.29 15.48
CA ILE A 87 10.52 -7.48 16.27
C ILE A 87 11.49 -7.55 17.45
N SER A 88 11.03 -8.06 18.60
CA SER A 88 11.90 -8.30 19.75
C SER A 88 12.96 -9.35 19.38
N ASP A 89 14.21 -9.14 19.77
CA ASP A 89 15.27 -10.11 19.50
C ASP A 89 14.96 -11.41 20.27
N PRO A 90 14.76 -12.55 19.58
CA PRO A 90 14.47 -13.82 20.25
C PRO A 90 15.65 -14.33 21.11
N ASN A 91 16.85 -13.80 20.90
CA ASN A 91 18.04 -14.12 21.68
C ASN A 91 18.26 -13.15 22.86
N ASP A 92 17.40 -12.16 23.03
CA ASP A 92 17.51 -11.23 24.15
C ASP A 92 17.32 -11.99 25.47
N LYS A 93 18.35 -11.99 26.30
CA LYS A 93 18.34 -12.60 27.62
C LYS A 93 18.68 -11.53 28.63
N LYS A 94 17.85 -11.42 29.67
CA LYS A 94 18.14 -10.57 30.82
C LYS A 94 19.54 -10.95 31.37
N PRO A 95 20.51 -10.02 31.42
CA PRO A 95 21.81 -10.28 32.01
C PRO A 95 21.69 -10.67 33.49
N GLU A 96 22.57 -11.56 33.97
CA GLU A 96 22.58 -11.99 35.38
C GLU A 96 22.81 -10.83 36.36
N ASP A 97 23.56 -9.80 35.93
CA ASP A 97 23.87 -8.60 36.72
C ASP A 97 22.76 -7.52 36.69
N TRP A 98 21.61 -7.83 36.08
CA TRP A 98 20.48 -6.90 36.00
C TRP A 98 19.58 -6.98 37.25
N GLU A 99 19.97 -6.26 38.30
CA GLU A 99 19.10 -6.01 39.44
C GLU A 99 17.98 -5.02 39.06
N GLY A 100 16.75 -5.52 38.94
CA GLY A 100 15.58 -4.68 38.75
C GLY A 100 15.29 -3.94 40.04
N ARG A 101 15.81 -2.72 40.19
CA ARG A 101 15.42 -1.84 41.31
C ARG A 101 13.93 -1.53 41.20
N THR A 102 13.14 -2.18 42.05
CA THR A 102 11.79 -1.77 42.46
C THR A 102 11.82 -0.44 43.21
#